data_AF-A0A1G0DZ60-F1
#
_entry.id   AF-A0A1G0DZ60-F1
#
_cell.length_a   1.000
_cell.length_b   1.000
_cell.length_c   1.000
_cell.angle_alpha   90.00
_cell.angle_beta   90.00
_cell.angle_gamma   90.00
#
_symmetry.space_group_name_H-M   'P 1'
#
loop_
_entity.id
_entity.type
_entity.pdbx_description
1 polymer ?
#
loop_
_entity_poly.entity_id
_entity_poly.type
_entity_poly.pdbx_seq_one_letter_code
_entity_poly.pdbx_strand_id
1 'polypeptide(L)' 'MRLVACIDGLKINHKVQDYYGEQVKKLLEGTIICFARYGRDPMSRMTVRTASRKVNFDINIYDTKEQAIEAVERIK' A
#
# COMPACT_ATOMS: atom_id res chain seq x y z
N MET A 1 8.95 -12.48 -2.82
CA MET A 1 7.60 -12.73 -2.24
C MET A 1 6.58 -11.79 -2.91
N ARG A 2 5.30 -12.18 -3.04
CA ARG A 2 4.20 -11.34 -3.52
C ARG A 2 3.25 -11.06 -2.35
N LEU A 3 2.76 -9.83 -2.20
CA LEU A 3 1.92 -9.44 -1.07
C LEU A 3 0.66 -8.69 -1.53
N VAL A 4 -0.48 -9.05 -0.92
CA VAL A 4 -1.74 -8.33 -1.05
C VAL A 4 -2.27 -8.03 0.35
N ALA A 5 -2.59 -6.77 0.65
CA ALA A 5 -3.07 -6.35 1.97
C ALA A 5 -4.40 -5.58 1.91
N CYS A 6 -5.32 -5.91 2.82
CA CYS A 6 -6.48 -5.07 3.09
C CYS A 6 -6.03 -3.84 3.90
N ILE A 7 -6.47 -2.65 3.51
CA ILE A 7 -6.17 -1.41 4.24
C ILE A 7 -7.38 -0.82 4.95
N ASP A 8 -8.55 -1.44 4.91
CA ASP A 8 -9.75 -0.90 5.56
C ASP A 8 -9.56 -0.79 7.08
N GLY A 9 -9.85 0.38 7.62
CA GLY A 9 -9.66 0.71 9.03
C GLY A 9 -8.24 1.18 9.38
N LEU A 10 -7.31 1.20 8.43
CA LEU A 10 -5.95 1.70 8.65
C LEU A 10 -5.96 3.23 8.76
N LYS A 11 -5.71 3.74 9.97
CA LYS A 11 -5.64 5.18 10.25
C LYS A 11 -4.20 5.58 10.50
N ILE A 12 -3.61 6.30 9.54
CA ILE A 12 -2.26 6.85 9.68
C ILE A 12 -2.37 8.30 10.14
N ASN A 13 -1.83 8.61 11.32
CA ASN A 13 -1.82 9.98 11.83
C ASN A 13 -0.81 10.83 11.01
N HIS A 14 -1.20 12.06 10.67
CA HIS A 14 -0.37 12.98 9.89
C HIS A 14 1.01 13.25 10.52
N LYS A 15 1.14 13.16 11.85
CA LYS A 15 2.41 13.36 12.57
C LYS A 15 3.43 12.24 12.33
N VAL A 16 2.98 11.05 11.92
CA VAL A 16 3.84 9.86 11.74
C VAL A 16 3.77 9.30 10.32
N GLN A 17 3.09 9.98 9.40
CA GLN A 17 2.89 9.50 8.04
C GLN A 17 4.20 9.29 7.28
N ASP A 18 5.20 10.14 7.53
CA ASP A 18 6.52 10.09 6.87
C ASP A 18 7.28 8.85 7.37
N TYR A 19 7.34 8.68 8.69
CA TYR A 19 7.89 7.50 9.33
C TYR A 19 7.22 6.22 8.82
N TYR A 20 5.89 6.17 8.80
CA TYR A 20 5.15 5.01 8.29
C TYR A 20 5.51 4.71 6.83
N GLY A 21 5.49 5.72 5.96
CA GLY A 21 5.84 5.57 4.55
C GLY A 21 7.26 5.01 4.37
N GLU A 22 8.23 5.53 5.12
CA GLU A 22 9.63 5.08 5.06
C GLU A 22 9.78 3.64 5.53
N GLN A 23 9.14 3.25 6.64
CA GLN A 23 9.22 1.88 7.14
C GLN A 23 8.59 0.90 6.16
N VAL A 24 7.43 1.25 5.58
CA VAL A 24 6.79 0.42 4.55
C VAL A 24 7.70 0.31 3.33
N LYS A 25 8.26 1.41 2.83
CA LYS A 25 9.18 1.38 1.69
C LYS A 25 10.39 0.47 1.96
N LYS A 26 11.06 0.66 3.10
CA LYS A 26 12.23 -0.15 3.52
C LYS A 26 11.91 -1.65 3.60
N LEU A 27 10.75 -2.00 4.17
CA LEU A 27 10.30 -3.39 4.26
C LEU A 27 10.11 -4.02 2.86
N LEU A 28 9.56 -3.25 1.93
CA LEU A 28 9.17 -3.75 0.62
C LEU A 28 10.34 -3.84 -0.36
N GLU A 29 11.21 -2.82 -0.42
CA GLU A 29 12.36 -2.76 -1.35
C GLU A 29 13.34 -3.93 -1.17
N GLY A 30 13.43 -4.51 0.03
CA GLY A 30 14.34 -5.63 0.30
C GLY A 30 13.73 -7.04 0.24
N THR A 31 12.40 -7.16 0.20
CA THR A 31 11.73 -8.44 0.53
C THR A 31 10.67 -8.86 -0.49
N ILE A 32 10.07 -7.90 -1.20
CA ILE A 32 8.83 -8.14 -1.94
C ILE A 32 9.04 -7.77 -3.42
N ILE A 33 8.70 -8.71 -4.31
CA ILE A 33 8.75 -8.55 -5.77
C ILE A 33 7.61 -7.63 -6.22
N CYS A 34 6.43 -7.79 -5.62
CA CYS A 34 5.27 -6.96 -5.92
C CYS A 34 4.32 -6.84 -4.72
N PHE A 35 3.81 -5.63 -4.50
CA PHE A 35 2.85 -5.32 -3.45
C PHE A 35 1.63 -4.59 -4.01
N ALA A 36 0.44 -5.09 -3.68
CA ALA A 36 -0.82 -4.40 -3.90
C ALA A 36 -1.65 -4.33 -2.62
N ARG A 37 -2.56 -3.36 -2.60
CA ARG A 37 -3.45 -3.06 -1.49
C ARG A 37 -4.87 -3.03 -2.00
N TYR A 38 -5.84 -3.39 -1.16
CA TYR A 38 -7.25 -3.21 -1.47
C TYR A 38 -8.01 -2.68 -0.26
N GLY A 39 -9.12 -1.99 -0.51
CA GLY A 39 -9.98 -1.46 0.54
C GLY A 39 -10.97 -0.47 -0.01
N ARG A 40 -12.13 -0.34 0.64
CA ARG A 40 -13.21 0.58 0.26
C ARG A 40 -13.31 1.79 1.16
N ASP A 41 -12.64 1.80 2.31
CA ASP A 41 -12.67 2.93 3.23
C ASP A 41 -11.92 4.14 2.64
N PRO A 42 -12.60 5.26 2.33
CA PRO A 42 -11.99 6.40 1.66
C PRO A 42 -10.83 7.01 2.46
N MET A 43 -10.95 7.03 3.79
CA MET A 43 -9.95 7.61 4.68
C MET A 43 -8.67 6.78 4.71
N SER A 44 -8.79 5.45 4.81
CA SER A 44 -7.66 4.54 4.75
C SER A 44 -6.94 4.64 3.40
N ARG A 45 -7.69 4.66 2.30
CA ARG A 45 -7.12 4.83 0.95
C ARG A 45 -6.36 6.15 0.80
N MET A 46 -6.94 7.25 1.29
CA MET A 46 -6.33 8.57 1.21
C MET A 46 -5.04 8.66 2.04
N THR A 47 -5.06 8.16 3.28
CA THR A 47 -3.90 8.24 4.18
C THR A 47 -2.74 7.39 3.67
N VAL A 48 -3.01 6.17 3.19
CA VAL A 48 -1.99 5.31 2.58
C VAL A 48 -1.44 5.93 1.30
N ARG A 49 -2.29 6.50 0.44
CA ARG A 49 -1.85 7.20 -0.77
C ARG A 49 -0.94 8.38 -0.44
N THR A 50 -1.29 9.15 0.59
CA THR A 50 -0.51 10.31 1.03
C THR A 50 0.86 9.89 1.54
N ALA A 51 0.91 8.89 2.44
CA ALA A 51 2.16 8.37 2.96
C ALA A 51 3.05 7.80 1.85
N SER A 52 2.48 7.04 0.90
CA SER A 52 3.24 6.44 -0.21
C SER A 52 3.83 7.50 -1.16
N ARG A 53 3.05 8.55 -1.48
CA ARG A 53 3.53 9.66 -2.33
C ARG A 53 4.72 10.40 -1.74
N LYS A 54 4.71 10.64 -0.43
CA LYS A 54 5.80 11.35 0.24
C LYS A 54 7.15 10.64 0.15
N VAL A 55 7.14 9.32 0.06
CA VAL A 55 8.36 8.50 -0.06
C VAL A 55 8.62 8.02 -1.49
N ASN A 56 7.90 8.56 -2.47
CA ASN A 56 7.96 8.18 -3.87
C ASN A 56 7.83 6.65 -4.07
N PHE A 57 6.80 6.06 -3.47
CA PHE A 57 6.52 4.62 -3.51
C PHE A 57 5.19 4.32 -4.21
N ASP A 58 5.12 3.17 -4.88
CA ASP A 58 3.94 2.75 -5.64
C ASP A 58 2.70 2.61 -4.75
N ILE A 59 1.62 3.23 -5.20
CA ILE A 59 0.39 3.35 -4.43
C ILE A 59 -0.45 2.06 -4.55
N ASN A 60 -0.53 1.44 -5.73
CA ASN A 60 -1.21 0.16 -6.01
C ASN A 60 -2.39 -0.18 -5.06
N ILE A 61 -3.40 0.70 -5.01
CA ILE A 61 -4.62 0.50 -4.20
C ILE A 61 -5.80 0.22 -5.13
N TYR A 62 -6.46 -0.92 -4.94
CA TYR A 62 -7.61 -1.39 -5.71
C TYR A 62 -8.87 -1.42 -4.85
N ASP A 63 -10.04 -1.60 -5.47
CA ASP A 63 -11.33 -1.56 -4.77
C ASP A 63 -11.73 -2.93 -4.22
N THR A 64 -11.23 -4.01 -4.82
CA THR A 64 -11.47 -5.38 -4.37
C THR A 64 -10.17 -6.17 -4.21
N LYS A 65 -10.26 -7.26 -3.44
CA LYS A 65 -9.16 -8.21 -3.24
C LYS A 65 -8.74 -8.84 -4.56
N GLU A 66 -9.70 -9.20 -5.40
CA GLU A 66 -9.49 -9.88 -6.68
C GLU A 66 -8.70 -9.00 -7.65
N GLN A 67 -9.06 -7.71 -7.75
CA GLN A 67 -8.31 -6.74 -8.55
C GLN A 67 -6.84 -6.61 -8.08
N ALA A 68 -6.63 -6.58 -6.76
CA ALA A 68 -5.29 -6.47 -6.20
C ALA A 68 -4.44 -7.73 -6.45
N ILE A 69 -5.05 -8.93 -6.33
CA ILE A 69 -4.38 -10.19 -6.65
C ILE A 69 -4.01 -10.24 -8.14
N GLU A 70 -4.97 -9.96 -9.02
CA GLU A 70 -4.75 -9.98 -10.46
C GLU A 70 -3.61 -9.02 -10.87
N ALA A 71 -3.56 -7.82 -10.29
CA ALA A 71 -2.49 -6.87 -10.56
C ALA A 71 -1.10 -7.41 -10.16
N VAL A 72 -1.01 -8.08 -9.01
CA VAL A 72 0.24 -8.66 -8.49
C VAL A 72 0.68 -9.88 -9.30
N GLU A 73 -0.27 -10.66 -9.83
CA GLU A 73 0.00 -11.83 -10.67
C GLU A 73 0.45 -11.46 -12.09
N ARG A 74 -0.03 -10.33 -12.63
CA ARG A 74 0.37 -9.84 -13.96
C ARG A 74 1.81 -9.32 -14.03
N ILE A 75 2.43 -9.05 -12.88
CA ILE A 75 3.82 -8.59 -12.79
C ILE A 75 4.75 -9.82 -12.80
N LYS A 76 5.42 -10.00 -13.95
CA LYS A 76 6.41 -11.06 -14.21
C LYS A 76 7.73 -10.76 -13.52
#